data_AF-A0A418D732-F1
#
_entry.id   AF-A0A418D732-F1
#
_cell.length_a   1.000
_cell.length_b   1.000
_cell.length_c   1.000
_cell.angle_alpha   90.00
_cell.angle_beta   90.00
_cell.angle_gamma   90.00
#
_symmetry.space_group_name_H-M   'P 1'
#
loop_
_entity.id
_entity.type
_entity.pdbx_description
1 polymer ?
#
loop_
_entity_poly.entity_id
_entity_poly.type
_entity_poly.pdbx_seq_one_letter_code
_entity_poly.pdbx_strand_id
1 'polypeptide(L)'
;MLSGWSAVPQAWLYAPRSIGGSLLCPEQPPYSGALLSYWQDGGCSSAVRETAFPTRQRSFANMLALGLGDASPSTLAAICTRETFLTATCVTHLTRFQEFINTYVPPAVRAELFALGQTTQLELTTVTRIGLYQLLPQAPPSTSYEGVFHPIFDAADPEFYFFAWQFVFEWLLGQRDVVSFEGDMGSLTIFSYVLNTVDTPPNSLEVPYNVAFYFRGCVIYATAVLVVVASMVTYHVIASRGHIEGWNIRKINRVGGVIWIGRPLLLLRSLLAACLISTDNLALVQFGPIGGTSAFAPNPLPWYKVILVSLEVIWFSDVVGDILVIITKAYTMQYSVKSIVLIWLTTVILTFASPVAHSASVDRHCTVVHVDFQLTCTAGTLYVGSFARFCTLLCLSLASTLLCFLYERLRHPQPDTTCANDSILLSSGARYLFQLHQWQYNGYCFLDKASGVINGVLCVELGHTYYILDIKLWKTFVIDLPEEARVPPDHPMHSRLRCAFPLLDHA
;
A
#
# COMPACT_ATOMS: atom_id res chain seq x y z
N MET A 1 9.52 1.26 29.99
CA MET A 1 9.95 2.52 29.36
C MET A 1 11.18 2.99 30.11
N LEU A 2 12.23 3.45 29.43
CA LEU A 2 13.32 4.13 30.13
C LEU A 2 12.75 5.45 30.66
N SER A 3 12.91 5.70 31.95
CA SER A 3 12.64 7.01 32.56
C SER A 3 13.61 8.05 31.98
N GLY A 4 13.18 9.31 31.86
CA GLY A 4 14.06 10.41 31.47
C GLY A 4 15.21 10.62 32.46
N TRP A 5 16.35 11.10 31.97
CA TRP A 5 17.49 11.51 32.79
C TRP A 5 17.37 12.98 33.15
N SER A 6 17.42 13.30 34.45
CA SER A 6 17.50 14.64 35.01
C SER A 6 18.93 14.90 35.48
N ALA A 7 19.83 15.04 34.50
CA ALA A 7 21.25 15.23 34.73
C ALA A 7 21.63 16.70 34.85
N VAL A 8 22.53 17.00 35.78
CA VAL A 8 23.02 18.35 36.05
C VAL A 8 24.55 18.35 36.07
N PRO A 9 25.22 19.32 35.42
CA PRO A 9 26.67 19.49 35.54
C PRO A 9 27.11 19.68 37.00
N GLN A 10 28.31 19.20 37.35
CA GLN A 10 28.85 19.24 38.71
C GLN A 10 28.82 20.64 39.32
N ALA A 11 29.18 21.65 38.54
CA ALA A 11 29.22 23.04 38.98
C ALA A 11 27.86 23.54 39.48
N TRP A 12 26.77 22.93 39.01
CA TRP A 12 25.39 23.37 39.26
C TRP A 12 24.62 22.44 40.20
N LEU A 13 25.15 21.23 40.48
CA LEU A 13 24.51 20.21 41.32
C LEU A 13 24.18 20.71 42.74
N TYR A 14 25.04 21.56 43.30
CA TYR A 14 24.91 22.11 44.66
C TYR A 14 24.45 23.57 44.69
N ALA A 15 24.05 24.14 43.55
CA ALA A 15 23.53 25.49 43.51
C ALA A 15 22.19 25.55 44.29
N PRO A 16 22.05 26.45 45.28
CA PRO A 16 20.91 26.43 46.20
C PRO A 16 19.57 26.70 45.49
N ARG A 17 19.60 27.52 44.42
CA ARG A 17 18.43 27.87 43.58
C ARG A 17 18.91 28.32 42.21
N SER A 18 18.68 27.56 41.16
CA SER A 18 18.86 28.05 39.79
C SER A 18 17.61 28.79 39.33
N ILE A 19 17.76 29.94 38.68
CA ILE A 19 16.68 30.64 37.98
C ILE A 19 16.83 30.37 36.49
N GLY A 20 15.78 29.79 35.91
CA GLY A 20 15.64 29.59 34.47
C GLY A 20 16.76 28.85 33.73
N GLY A 21 16.55 28.71 32.42
CA GLY A 21 17.57 28.34 31.42
C GLY A 21 17.43 29.15 30.13
N SER A 22 16.42 30.03 30.08
CA SER A 22 16.07 30.84 28.91
C SER A 22 16.68 32.23 28.99
N LEU A 23 17.47 32.61 27.99
CA LEU A 23 17.97 33.98 27.82
C LEU A 23 16.85 35.01 27.61
N LEU A 24 15.66 34.54 27.18
CA LEU A 24 14.52 35.38 26.80
C LEU A 24 13.49 35.55 27.93
N CYS A 25 13.63 34.79 29.03
CA CYS A 25 12.65 34.76 30.11
C CYS A 25 13.30 34.98 31.49
N PRO A 26 13.51 36.25 31.90
CA PRO A 26 14.14 36.57 33.18
C PRO A 26 13.22 36.33 34.41
N GLU A 27 11.91 36.13 34.20
CA GLU A 27 10.90 36.09 35.29
C GLU A 27 10.58 34.67 35.81
N GLN A 28 11.42 33.67 35.53
CA GLN A 28 11.15 32.29 35.97
C GLN A 28 11.33 32.11 37.49
N PRO A 29 10.46 31.35 38.17
CA PRO A 29 10.62 31.09 39.61
C PRO A 29 11.88 30.26 39.89
N PRO A 30 12.62 30.52 40.98
CA PRO A 30 13.81 29.76 41.33
C PRO A 30 13.48 28.29 41.63
N TYR A 31 14.28 27.37 41.09
CA TYR A 31 14.14 25.93 41.25
C TYR A 31 15.43 25.34 41.86
N SER A 32 15.31 24.42 42.81
CA SER A 32 16.46 23.83 43.51
C SER A 32 16.96 22.57 42.82
N GLY A 33 18.27 22.45 42.60
CA GLY A 33 18.94 21.20 42.21
C GLY A 33 18.48 20.61 40.87
N ALA A 34 18.20 21.45 39.88
CA ALA A 34 17.78 21.02 38.55
C ALA A 34 18.37 21.89 37.45
N LEU A 35 18.75 21.27 36.35
CA LEU A 35 18.99 21.96 35.09
C LEU A 35 17.63 22.41 34.55
N LEU A 36 17.49 23.68 34.20
CA LEU A 36 16.27 24.24 33.62
C LEU A 36 16.47 24.45 32.13
N SER A 37 15.42 24.22 31.34
CA SER A 37 15.51 24.26 29.88
C SER A 37 15.41 25.68 29.32
N TYR A 38 16.04 25.88 28.15
CA TYR A 38 16.05 27.17 27.44
C TYR A 38 14.69 27.58 26.84
N TRP A 39 13.84 26.63 26.41
CA TRP A 39 12.67 26.94 25.59
C TRP A 39 11.48 26.02 25.85
N GLN A 40 10.28 26.56 25.95
CA GLN A 40 9.04 25.79 25.83
C GLN A 40 8.06 26.63 25.01
N ASP A 41 7.13 26.00 24.30
CA ASP A 41 5.99 26.65 23.61
C ASP A 41 5.00 27.34 24.57
N GLY A 42 5.39 27.63 25.82
CA GLY A 42 4.62 28.32 26.84
C GLY A 42 5.45 29.44 27.47
N GLY A 43 4.84 30.60 27.69
CA GLY A 43 5.54 31.83 28.09
C GLY A 43 6.35 31.74 29.40
N CYS A 44 7.06 32.83 29.73
CA CYS A 44 8.08 32.91 30.80
C CYS A 44 7.65 32.59 32.24
N SER A 45 6.40 32.19 32.46
CA SER A 45 5.80 31.94 33.79
C SER A 45 6.07 30.55 34.37
N SER A 46 6.53 29.58 33.56
CA SER A 46 6.85 28.22 34.01
C SER A 46 8.34 27.91 33.90
N ALA A 47 8.90 27.34 34.97
CA ALA A 47 10.24 26.73 34.95
C ALA A 47 10.10 25.23 34.64
N VAL A 48 10.69 24.79 33.53
CA VAL A 48 10.72 23.37 33.13
C VAL A 48 12.09 22.80 33.38
N ARG A 49 12.11 21.62 34.00
CA ARG A 49 13.33 20.84 34.19
C ARG A 49 13.78 20.25 32.86
N GLU A 50 15.04 20.47 32.54
CA GLU A 50 15.67 19.82 31.40
C GLU A 50 15.79 18.32 31.64
N THR A 51 15.31 17.54 30.67
CA THR A 51 15.25 16.08 30.77
C THR A 51 15.69 15.50 29.44
N ALA A 52 16.71 14.65 29.46
CA ALA A 52 17.08 13.85 28.29
C ALA A 52 16.27 12.56 28.27
N PHE A 53 15.72 12.18 27.12
CA PHE A 53 14.92 10.97 26.97
C PHE A 53 15.75 9.86 26.32
N PRO A 54 16.31 8.94 27.12
CA PRO A 54 17.15 7.88 26.59
C PRO A 54 16.34 6.86 25.80
N THR A 55 16.83 6.52 24.61
CA THR A 55 16.44 5.29 23.92
C THR A 55 17.55 4.24 24.07
N ARG A 56 17.21 2.95 23.89
CA ARG A 56 18.21 1.88 23.99
C ARG A 56 19.36 2.09 23.00
N GLN A 57 19.03 2.53 21.79
CA GLN A 57 19.99 2.81 20.72
C GLN A 57 20.91 3.99 21.07
N ARG A 58 20.35 5.09 21.60
CA ARG A 58 21.16 6.26 22.01
C ARG A 58 22.08 5.92 23.18
N SER A 59 21.55 5.34 24.26
CA SER A 59 22.38 4.98 25.41
C SER A 59 23.49 3.99 25.04
N PHE A 60 23.23 3.06 24.11
CA PHE A 60 24.26 2.20 23.54
C PHE A 60 25.32 2.98 22.75
N ALA A 61 24.92 3.91 21.89
CA ALA A 61 25.84 4.75 21.13
C ALA A 61 26.69 5.64 22.05
N ASN A 62 26.10 6.25 23.09
CA ASN A 62 26.82 7.07 24.08
C ASN A 62 27.91 6.29 24.81
N MET A 63 27.59 5.06 25.23
CA MET A 63 28.55 4.18 25.90
C MET A 63 29.76 3.87 25.01
N LEU A 64 29.55 3.70 23.70
CA LEU A 64 30.61 3.46 22.73
C LEU A 64 31.42 4.72 22.43
N ALA A 65 30.75 5.86 22.22
CA ALA A 65 31.38 7.16 21.98
C ALA A 65 32.30 7.59 23.14
N LEU A 66 32.01 7.14 24.36
CA LEU A 66 32.81 7.41 25.57
C LEU A 66 33.75 6.27 25.96
N GLY A 67 33.77 5.15 25.23
CA GLY A 67 34.65 4.03 25.54
C GLY A 67 34.32 3.35 26.88
N LEU A 68 33.08 3.42 27.33
CA LEU A 68 32.66 2.93 28.66
C LEU A 68 32.49 1.39 28.74
N GLY A 69 32.75 0.67 27.65
CA GLY A 69 32.73 -0.80 27.63
C GLY A 69 33.70 -1.42 28.64
N ASP A 70 34.90 -0.86 28.77
CA ASP A 70 35.93 -1.37 29.70
C ASP A 70 36.07 -0.50 30.97
N ALA A 71 35.11 0.41 31.22
CA ALA A 71 35.15 1.31 32.37
C ALA A 71 34.98 0.58 33.71
N SER A 72 35.60 1.12 34.77
CA SER A 72 35.43 0.55 36.11
C SER A 72 34.00 0.78 36.64
N PRO A 73 33.48 -0.09 37.54
CA PRO A 73 32.19 0.15 38.19
C PRO A 73 32.12 1.49 38.93
N SER A 74 33.25 1.96 39.48
CA SER A 74 33.35 3.26 40.14
C SER A 74 33.17 4.44 39.18
N THR A 75 33.64 4.31 37.94
CA THR A 75 33.46 5.31 36.87
C THR A 75 31.99 5.40 36.49
N LEU A 76 31.30 4.26 36.35
CA LEU A 76 29.86 4.25 36.06
C LEU A 76 29.04 4.87 37.20
N ALA A 77 29.41 4.56 38.45
CA ALA A 77 28.81 5.18 39.62
C ALA A 77 29.04 6.70 39.67
N ALA A 78 30.25 7.16 39.32
CA ALA A 78 30.59 8.58 39.26
C ALA A 78 29.76 9.34 38.21
N ILE A 79 29.60 8.79 37.01
CA ILE A 79 28.70 9.34 35.97
C ILE A 79 27.29 9.51 36.54
N CYS A 80 26.76 8.48 37.21
CA CYS A 80 25.41 8.52 37.74
C CYS A 80 25.21 9.50 38.92
N THR A 81 26.28 10.06 39.51
CA THR A 81 26.14 11.14 40.50
C THR A 81 25.58 12.44 39.90
N ARG A 82 25.66 12.60 38.58
CA ARG A 82 25.07 13.72 37.84
C ARG A 82 23.55 13.59 37.69
N GLU A 83 23.01 12.38 37.81
CA GLU A 83 21.57 12.11 37.77
C GLU A 83 20.95 12.40 39.14
N THR A 84 20.05 13.39 39.18
CA THR A 84 19.52 13.94 40.43
C THR A 84 18.33 13.18 41.01
N PHE A 85 17.67 12.30 40.23
CA PHE A 85 16.44 11.62 40.66
C PHE A 85 16.58 10.09 40.68
N LEU A 86 17.24 9.50 39.68
CA LEU A 86 17.25 8.04 39.47
C LEU A 86 18.65 7.44 39.45
N THR A 87 19.51 7.85 40.40
CA THR A 87 20.92 7.42 40.48
C THR A 87 21.11 5.90 40.47
N ALA A 88 20.35 5.15 41.29
CA ALA A 88 20.48 3.68 41.35
C ALA A 88 20.06 2.99 40.03
N THR A 89 19.03 3.52 39.37
CA THR A 89 18.54 3.05 38.07
C THR A 89 19.57 3.36 36.99
N CYS A 90 20.19 4.55 37.02
CA CYS A 90 21.31 4.91 36.14
C CYS A 90 22.45 3.90 36.23
N VAL A 91 22.93 3.58 37.44
CA VAL A 91 24.04 2.63 37.62
C VAL A 91 23.67 1.27 37.04
N THR A 92 22.47 0.78 37.36
CA THR A 92 21.97 -0.50 36.84
C THR A 92 21.93 -0.51 35.31
N HIS A 93 21.44 0.58 34.68
CA HIS A 93 21.38 0.68 33.22
C HIS A 93 22.76 0.70 32.57
N LEU A 94 23.69 1.52 33.07
CA LEU A 94 25.03 1.60 32.52
C LEU A 94 25.78 0.26 32.65
N THR A 95 25.64 -0.42 33.78
CA THR A 95 26.23 -1.77 33.98
C THR A 95 25.66 -2.78 32.98
N ARG A 96 24.34 -2.78 32.74
CA ARG A 96 23.73 -3.68 31.74
C ARG A 96 24.18 -3.38 30.31
N PHE A 97 24.33 -2.10 29.96
CA PHE A 97 24.88 -1.73 28.65
C PHE A 97 26.34 -2.15 28.52
N GLN A 98 27.13 -2.00 29.60
CA GLN A 98 28.51 -2.46 29.63
C GLN A 98 28.62 -3.97 29.42
N GLU A 99 27.82 -4.78 30.14
CA GLU A 99 27.73 -6.23 29.95
C GLU A 99 27.40 -6.59 28.49
N PHE A 100 26.42 -5.90 27.90
CA PHE A 100 26.02 -6.13 26.51
C PHE A 100 27.13 -5.77 25.52
N ILE A 101 27.77 -4.61 25.69
CA ILE A 101 28.89 -4.16 24.83
C ILE A 101 30.05 -5.17 24.89
N ASN A 102 30.40 -5.64 26.09
CA ASN A 102 31.51 -6.56 26.28
C ASN A 102 31.22 -7.96 25.72
N THR A 103 29.95 -8.36 25.69
CA THR A 103 29.54 -9.67 25.17
C THR A 103 29.44 -9.68 23.65
N TYR A 104 28.92 -8.61 23.04
CA TYR A 104 28.48 -8.63 21.64
C TYR A 104 29.24 -7.70 20.70
N VAL A 105 30.01 -6.73 21.21
CA VAL A 105 30.72 -5.75 20.36
C VAL A 105 32.22 -6.05 20.33
N PRO A 106 32.81 -6.35 19.15
CA PRO A 106 34.23 -6.64 19.04
C PRO A 106 35.12 -5.46 19.52
N PRO A 107 36.27 -5.72 20.18
CA PRO A 107 37.17 -4.67 20.65
C PRO A 107 37.63 -3.67 19.59
N ALA A 108 37.88 -4.14 18.37
CA ALA A 108 38.25 -3.26 17.25
C ALA A 108 37.17 -2.24 16.93
N VAL A 109 35.90 -2.66 16.88
CA VAL A 109 34.75 -1.80 16.63
C VAL A 109 34.53 -0.81 17.79
N ARG A 110 34.74 -1.27 19.04
CA ARG A 110 34.66 -0.38 20.22
C ARG A 110 35.70 0.75 20.13
N ALA A 111 36.94 0.42 19.76
CA ALA A 111 38.03 1.40 19.63
C ALA A 111 37.78 2.41 18.49
N GLU A 112 37.28 1.94 17.35
CA GLU A 112 36.93 2.80 16.21
C GLU A 112 35.84 3.81 16.58
N LEU A 113 34.74 3.35 17.18
CA LEU A 113 33.63 4.22 17.57
C LEU A 113 34.00 5.19 18.68
N PHE A 114 34.88 4.79 19.60
CA PHE A 114 35.43 5.69 20.62
C PHE A 114 36.26 6.81 19.98
N ALA A 115 37.15 6.48 19.03
CA ALA A 115 37.97 7.48 18.33
C ALA A 115 37.11 8.48 17.53
N LEU A 116 36.04 8.00 16.89
CA LEU A 116 35.07 8.86 16.22
C LEU A 116 34.37 9.79 17.22
N GLY A 117 33.90 9.25 18.35
CA GLY A 117 33.31 10.02 19.45
C GLY A 117 34.23 11.14 19.94
N GLN A 118 35.51 10.85 20.16
CA GLN A 118 36.50 11.86 20.57
C GLN A 118 36.68 12.98 19.55
N THR A 119 36.68 12.65 18.26
CA THR A 119 36.84 13.64 17.18
C THR A 119 35.62 14.55 17.11
N THR A 120 34.41 13.99 17.14
CA THR A 120 33.16 14.75 17.15
C THR A 120 33.05 15.62 18.42
N GLN A 121 33.44 15.09 19.58
CA GLN A 121 33.47 15.86 20.82
C GLN A 121 34.37 17.10 20.72
N LEU A 122 35.57 16.94 20.12
CA LEU A 122 36.48 18.05 19.89
C LEU A 122 35.90 19.09 18.93
N GLU A 123 35.24 18.66 17.86
CA GLU A 123 34.59 19.56 16.90
C GLU A 123 33.43 20.36 17.54
N LEU A 124 32.56 19.69 18.30
CA LEU A 124 31.41 20.32 18.96
C LEU A 124 31.85 21.37 20.00
N THR A 125 32.97 21.14 20.68
CA THR A 125 33.51 22.07 21.68
C THR A 125 34.28 23.23 21.06
N THR A 126 35.09 22.99 20.03
CA THR A 126 36.00 24.01 19.48
C THR A 126 35.37 24.87 18.39
N VAL A 127 34.62 24.24 17.48
CA VAL A 127 34.05 24.89 16.29
C VAL A 127 32.65 25.41 16.60
N THR A 128 31.76 24.52 17.04
CA THR A 128 30.34 24.87 17.23
C THR A 128 30.09 25.57 18.57
N ARG A 129 30.93 25.30 19.58
CA ARG A 129 30.87 25.88 20.94
C ARG A 129 29.49 25.76 21.59
N ILE A 130 28.88 24.59 21.45
CA ILE A 130 27.56 24.33 22.03
C ILE A 130 27.72 24.16 23.55
N GLY A 131 26.77 24.71 24.31
CA GLY A 131 26.72 24.53 25.74
C GLY A 131 25.33 24.58 26.33
N LEU A 132 25.32 24.62 27.65
CA LEU A 132 24.15 24.83 28.48
C LEU A 132 24.28 26.21 29.12
N TYR A 133 23.15 26.84 29.41
CA TYR A 133 23.10 28.15 30.04
C TYR A 133 22.08 28.14 31.18
N GLN A 134 22.44 28.76 32.31
CA GLN A 134 21.59 28.83 33.48
C GLN A 134 21.86 30.11 34.27
N LEU A 135 20.84 30.77 34.83
CA LEU A 135 21.05 31.89 35.75
C LEU A 135 21.24 31.32 37.15
N LEU A 136 22.41 31.55 37.74
CA LEU A 136 22.77 31.05 39.05
C LEU A 136 22.96 32.22 40.02
N PRO A 137 22.63 32.03 41.31
CA PRO A 137 22.83 33.06 42.31
C PRO A 137 24.32 33.29 42.46
N GLN A 138 24.73 34.55 42.56
CA GLN A 138 26.09 34.87 42.94
C GLN A 138 26.38 34.36 44.36
N ALA A 139 27.66 34.22 44.72
CA ALA A 139 28.07 33.63 46.00
C ALA A 139 27.32 34.27 47.18
N PRO A 140 26.75 33.48 48.11
CA PRO A 140 26.03 34.02 49.27
C PRO A 140 26.89 35.06 50.00
N PRO A 141 26.35 36.22 50.42
CA PRO A 141 24.94 36.53 50.66
C PRO A 141 24.26 37.42 49.59
N SER A 142 24.51 37.21 48.30
CA SER A 142 23.89 38.01 47.23
C SER A 142 22.52 37.50 46.78
N THR A 143 21.63 38.44 46.43
CA THR A 143 20.35 38.18 45.74
C THR A 143 20.43 38.38 44.22
N SER A 144 21.61 38.74 43.71
CA SER A 144 21.89 38.86 42.28
C SER A 144 22.13 37.50 41.64
N TYR A 145 21.70 37.38 40.39
CA TYR A 145 21.91 36.19 39.57
C TYR A 145 22.85 36.54 38.42
N GLU A 146 23.67 35.59 38.04
CA GLU A 146 24.61 35.69 36.94
C GLU A 146 24.34 34.56 35.93
N GLY A 147 24.43 34.89 34.65
CA GLY A 147 24.34 33.91 33.57
C GLY A 147 25.61 33.10 33.47
N VAL A 148 25.51 31.80 33.74
CA VAL A 148 26.63 30.88 33.67
C VAL A 148 26.48 29.99 32.44
N PHE A 149 27.49 30.01 31.59
CA PHE A 149 27.59 29.13 30.44
C PHE A 149 28.48 27.93 30.79
N HIS A 150 28.04 26.72 30.44
CA HIS A 150 28.80 25.49 30.60
C HIS A 150 28.95 24.81 29.23
N PRO A 151 30.17 24.63 28.71
CA PRO A 151 30.39 23.88 27.47
C PRO A 151 29.76 22.48 27.56
N ILE A 152 29.17 21.97 26.49
CA ILE A 152 28.46 20.68 26.55
C ILE A 152 29.40 19.51 26.92
N PHE A 153 30.67 19.61 26.53
CA PHE A 153 31.74 18.73 26.98
C PHE A 153 32.86 19.56 27.63
N ASP A 154 32.77 19.79 28.94
CA ASP A 154 33.80 20.44 29.74
C ASP A 154 34.79 19.41 30.33
N ALA A 155 36.10 19.61 30.10
CA ALA A 155 37.15 18.75 30.64
C ALA A 155 37.20 18.72 32.18
N ALA A 156 36.60 19.72 32.85
CA ALA A 156 36.46 19.75 34.30
C ALA A 156 35.28 18.89 34.82
N ASP A 157 34.37 18.44 33.95
CA ASP A 157 33.22 17.60 34.31
C ASP A 157 33.00 16.42 33.33
N PRO A 158 33.97 15.48 33.22
CA PRO A 158 33.88 14.33 32.32
C PRO A 158 32.73 13.38 32.68
N GLU A 159 32.29 13.35 33.94
CA GLU A 159 31.15 12.53 34.38
C GLU A 159 29.83 12.94 33.74
N PHE A 160 29.70 14.18 33.26
CA PHE A 160 28.51 14.66 32.57
C PHE A 160 28.43 14.20 31.11
N TYR A 161 29.54 13.73 30.52
CA TYR A 161 29.63 13.46 29.08
C TYR A 161 28.61 12.43 28.58
N PHE A 162 28.24 11.45 29.42
CA PHE A 162 27.23 10.45 29.04
C PHE A 162 25.87 11.10 28.75
N PHE A 163 25.48 12.10 29.54
CA PHE A 163 24.25 12.85 29.37
C PHE A 163 24.38 13.89 28.25
N ALA A 164 25.55 14.54 28.14
CA ALA A 164 25.89 15.43 27.03
C ALA A 164 25.63 14.77 25.66
N TRP A 165 26.08 13.52 25.48
CA TRP A 165 25.83 12.78 24.25
C TRP A 165 24.33 12.52 23.98
N GLN A 166 23.49 12.39 25.01
CA GLN A 166 22.03 12.27 24.79
C GLN A 166 21.48 13.53 24.11
N PHE A 167 21.87 14.73 24.58
CA PHE A 167 21.47 16.00 23.97
C PHE A 167 21.95 16.10 22.51
N VAL A 168 23.19 15.68 22.23
CA VAL A 168 23.75 15.67 20.87
C VAL A 168 22.95 14.74 19.95
N PHE A 169 22.60 13.53 20.39
CA PHE A 169 21.78 12.63 19.57
C PHE A 169 20.33 13.11 19.41
N GLU A 170 19.77 13.77 20.42
CA GLU A 170 18.45 14.40 20.30
C GLU A 170 18.48 15.51 19.24
N TRP A 171 19.54 16.31 19.18
CA TRP A 171 19.74 17.30 18.12
C TRP A 171 19.92 16.66 16.73
N LEU A 172 20.79 15.65 16.62
CA LEU A 172 21.01 14.94 15.36
C LEU A 172 19.71 14.35 14.78
N LEU A 173 18.80 13.92 15.65
CA LEU A 173 17.53 13.31 15.27
C LEU A 173 16.39 14.33 15.12
N GLY A 174 16.68 15.63 15.22
CA GLY A 174 15.69 16.71 15.08
C GLY A 174 14.67 16.76 16.22
N GLN A 175 15.00 16.19 17.38
CA GLN A 175 14.20 16.30 18.60
C GLN A 175 14.64 17.45 19.50
N ARG A 176 15.80 18.04 19.22
CA ARG A 176 16.23 19.30 19.81
C ARG A 176 16.78 20.17 18.71
N ASP A 177 16.75 21.46 18.96
CA ASP A 177 17.40 22.46 18.14
C ASP A 177 18.61 23.01 18.88
N VAL A 178 19.56 23.53 18.11
CA VAL A 178 20.70 24.28 18.63
C VAL A 178 20.60 25.68 18.06
N VAL A 179 20.55 26.67 18.95
CA VAL A 179 20.33 28.06 18.58
C VAL A 179 21.51 28.91 19.06
N SER A 180 22.02 29.75 18.16
CA SER A 180 23.05 30.76 18.48
C SER A 180 22.39 32.12 18.69
N PHE A 181 22.57 32.69 19.88
CA PHE A 181 22.19 34.06 20.20
C PHE A 181 23.40 34.96 20.00
N GLU A 182 23.28 35.94 19.11
CA GLU A 182 24.31 36.94 18.88
C GLU A 182 23.89 38.27 19.52
N GLY A 183 24.77 38.84 20.32
CA GLY A 183 24.59 40.15 20.93
C GLY A 183 25.89 40.95 20.93
N ASP A 184 25.82 42.17 21.47
CA ASP A 184 26.94 43.12 21.44
C ASP A 184 28.22 42.61 22.13
N MET A 185 28.07 41.67 23.07
CA MET A 185 29.15 41.12 23.90
C MET A 185 29.61 39.72 23.45
N GLY A 186 29.08 39.19 22.34
CA GLY A 186 29.47 37.88 21.80
C GLY A 186 28.29 37.01 21.39
N SER A 187 28.56 35.73 21.18
CA SER A 187 27.56 34.74 20.81
C SER A 187 27.46 33.58 21.81
N LEU A 188 26.25 33.07 22.02
CA LEU A 188 25.95 31.94 22.89
C LEU A 188 25.17 30.88 22.11
N THR A 189 25.77 29.71 21.92
CA THR A 189 25.14 28.57 21.24
C THR A 189 24.63 27.56 22.26
N ILE A 190 23.32 27.35 22.33
CA ILE A 190 22.68 26.52 23.36
C ILE A 190 21.61 25.59 22.79
N PHE A 191 21.33 24.49 23.50
CA PHE A 191 20.26 23.56 23.16
C PHE A 191 18.88 24.11 23.52
N SER A 192 17.88 23.84 22.68
CA SER A 192 16.48 23.95 23.04
C SER A 192 16.00 22.77 23.90
N TYR A 193 14.81 22.91 24.46
CA TYR A 193 14.15 21.78 25.10
C TYR A 193 13.79 20.71 24.07
N VAL A 194 13.63 19.48 24.54
CA VAL A 194 13.27 18.35 23.70
C VAL A 194 11.84 18.49 23.16
N LEU A 195 11.75 18.52 21.84
CA LEU A 195 10.54 18.36 21.06
C LEU A 195 10.24 16.87 20.95
N ASN A 196 9.24 16.42 21.73
CA ASN A 196 8.75 15.07 21.60
C ASN A 196 7.95 14.93 20.31
N THR A 197 8.35 14.01 19.43
CA THR A 197 7.59 13.68 18.24
C THR A 197 6.25 13.09 18.66
N VAL A 198 5.15 13.75 18.30
CA VAL A 198 3.82 13.18 18.49
C VAL A 198 3.58 12.20 17.36
N ASP A 199 3.58 10.90 17.68
CA ASP A 199 3.13 9.87 16.75
C ASP A 199 1.61 9.97 16.58
N THR A 200 1.15 10.88 15.73
CA THR A 200 -0.25 10.91 15.31
C THR A 200 -0.45 9.90 14.20
N PRO A 201 -1.27 8.84 14.40
CA PRO A 201 -1.60 7.95 13.30
C PRO A 201 -2.26 8.77 12.18
N PRO A 202 -1.98 8.47 10.91
CA PRO A 202 -2.66 9.13 9.80
C PRO A 202 -4.17 8.92 9.94
N ASN A 203 -4.94 9.94 9.58
CA ASN A 203 -6.40 9.88 9.65
C ASN A 203 -6.92 8.70 8.82
N SER A 204 -7.59 7.76 9.47
CA SER A 204 -8.09 6.56 8.79
C SER A 204 -9.12 6.87 7.70
N LEU A 205 -9.77 8.04 7.74
CA LEU A 205 -10.70 8.51 6.71
C LEU A 205 -10.00 9.01 5.44
N GLU A 206 -8.72 9.39 5.52
CA GLU A 206 -7.93 9.83 4.36
C GLU A 206 -7.36 8.64 3.57
N VAL A 207 -7.28 7.46 4.18
CA VAL A 207 -6.88 6.22 3.49
C VAL A 207 -8.10 5.65 2.77
N PRO A 208 -8.07 5.47 1.43
CA PRO A 208 -9.24 5.04 0.63
C PRO A 208 -9.55 3.53 0.77
N TYR A 209 -9.52 2.99 2.00
CA TYR A 209 -9.81 1.59 2.29
C TYR A 209 -11.21 1.19 1.82
N ASN A 210 -12.18 2.11 1.96
CA ASN A 210 -13.58 1.88 1.58
C ASN A 210 -13.69 1.52 0.09
N VAL A 211 -13.05 2.29 -0.79
CA VAL A 211 -13.13 2.07 -2.25
C VAL A 211 -12.50 0.73 -2.63
N ALA A 212 -11.32 0.42 -2.08
CA ALA A 212 -10.66 -0.86 -2.32
C ALA A 212 -11.50 -2.05 -1.84
N PHE A 213 -12.17 -1.91 -0.70
CA PHE A 213 -13.09 -2.91 -0.16
C PHE A 213 -14.29 -3.15 -1.09
N TYR A 214 -14.94 -2.08 -1.57
CA TYR A 214 -16.05 -2.19 -2.51
C TYR A 214 -15.63 -2.85 -3.83
N PHE A 215 -14.51 -2.42 -4.41
CA PHE A 215 -13.97 -3.00 -5.65
C PHE A 215 -13.64 -4.48 -5.49
N ARG A 216 -13.03 -4.87 -4.36
CA ARG A 216 -12.81 -6.28 -4.04
C ARG A 216 -14.13 -7.05 -3.93
N GLY A 217 -15.15 -6.48 -3.30
CA GLY A 217 -16.50 -7.05 -3.22
C GLY A 217 -17.10 -7.30 -4.61
N CYS A 218 -17.02 -6.32 -5.52
CA CYS A 218 -17.48 -6.46 -6.90
C CYS A 218 -16.76 -7.60 -7.66
N VAL A 219 -15.44 -7.72 -7.49
CA VAL A 219 -14.64 -8.78 -8.11
C VAL A 219 -15.03 -10.16 -7.55
N ILE A 220 -15.22 -10.28 -6.23
CA ILE A 220 -15.67 -11.52 -5.58
C ILE A 220 -17.06 -11.90 -6.09
N TYR A 221 -18.00 -10.95 -6.13
CA TYR A 221 -19.34 -11.16 -6.66
C TYR A 221 -19.32 -11.68 -8.10
N ALA A 222 -18.58 -11.01 -8.99
CA ALA A 222 -18.45 -11.44 -10.38
C ALA A 222 -17.88 -12.86 -10.51
N THR A 223 -16.86 -13.20 -9.71
CA THR A 223 -16.32 -14.57 -9.69
C THR A 223 -17.33 -15.58 -9.16
N ALA A 224 -18.06 -15.26 -8.09
CA ALA A 224 -19.08 -16.15 -7.53
C ALA A 224 -20.20 -16.43 -8.55
N VAL A 225 -20.67 -15.41 -9.27
CA VAL A 225 -21.66 -15.56 -10.34
C VAL A 225 -21.13 -16.46 -11.47
N LEU A 226 -19.90 -16.24 -11.94
CA LEU A 226 -19.31 -17.10 -12.97
C LEU A 226 -19.17 -18.56 -12.52
N VAL A 227 -18.86 -18.80 -11.24
CA VAL A 227 -18.81 -20.16 -10.67
C VAL A 227 -20.21 -20.79 -10.68
N VAL A 228 -21.26 -20.05 -10.29
CA VAL A 228 -22.65 -20.54 -10.36
C VAL A 228 -23.04 -20.87 -11.79
N VAL A 229 -22.79 -19.98 -12.75
CA VAL A 229 -23.08 -20.21 -14.18
C VAL A 229 -22.31 -21.41 -14.71
N ALA A 230 -21.02 -21.53 -14.41
CA ALA A 230 -20.20 -22.66 -14.79
C ALA A 230 -20.75 -23.98 -14.21
N SER A 231 -21.18 -23.98 -12.95
CA SER A 231 -21.78 -25.16 -12.31
C SER A 231 -23.09 -25.59 -12.99
N MET A 232 -23.96 -24.64 -13.35
CA MET A 232 -25.20 -24.90 -14.09
C MET A 232 -24.91 -25.46 -15.49
N VAL A 233 -23.93 -24.88 -16.19
CA VAL A 233 -23.48 -25.39 -17.50
C VAL A 233 -22.96 -26.81 -17.38
N THR A 234 -22.06 -27.09 -16.42
CA THR A 234 -21.51 -28.42 -16.17
C THR A 234 -22.60 -29.44 -15.84
N TYR A 235 -23.60 -29.06 -15.02
CA TYR A 235 -24.75 -29.91 -14.74
C TYR A 235 -25.48 -30.31 -16.04
N HIS A 236 -25.79 -29.35 -16.91
CA HIS A 236 -26.46 -29.66 -18.19
C HIS A 236 -25.59 -30.46 -19.16
N VAL A 237 -24.27 -30.26 -19.16
CA VAL A 237 -23.33 -31.09 -19.94
C VAL A 237 -23.39 -32.56 -19.50
N ILE A 238 -23.40 -32.81 -18.20
CA ILE A 238 -23.47 -34.17 -17.64
C ILE A 238 -24.85 -34.78 -17.88
N ALA A 239 -25.93 -34.03 -17.60
CA ALA A 239 -27.30 -34.48 -17.77
C ALA A 239 -27.62 -34.83 -19.23
N SER A 240 -27.04 -34.10 -20.19
CA SER A 240 -27.18 -34.35 -21.63
C SER A 240 -26.23 -35.42 -22.18
N ARG A 241 -25.39 -36.05 -21.33
CA ARG A 241 -24.35 -37.01 -21.74
C ARG A 241 -23.42 -36.46 -22.84
N GLY A 242 -23.17 -35.16 -22.82
CA GLY A 242 -22.32 -34.49 -23.80
C GLY A 242 -22.99 -34.19 -25.15
N HIS A 243 -24.30 -34.40 -25.29
CA HIS A 243 -25.06 -33.97 -26.48
C HIS A 243 -25.33 -32.46 -26.47
N ILE A 244 -24.26 -31.66 -26.64
CA ILE A 244 -24.28 -30.19 -26.61
C ILE A 244 -23.30 -29.59 -27.62
N GLU A 245 -23.45 -28.30 -27.94
CA GLU A 245 -22.49 -27.59 -28.80
C GLU A 245 -21.25 -27.12 -28.02
N GLY A 246 -20.18 -27.91 -28.07
CA GLY A 246 -18.94 -27.65 -27.32
C GLY A 246 -18.29 -26.29 -27.63
N TRP A 247 -18.43 -25.79 -28.86
CA TRP A 247 -17.91 -24.48 -29.24
C TRP A 247 -18.64 -23.32 -28.56
N ASN A 248 -19.91 -23.50 -28.19
CA ASN A 248 -20.68 -22.49 -27.48
C ASN A 248 -20.26 -22.39 -26.00
N ILE A 249 -19.85 -23.50 -25.39
CA ILE A 249 -19.36 -23.56 -24.01
C ILE A 249 -18.10 -22.69 -23.81
N ARG A 250 -17.20 -22.67 -24.80
CA ARG A 250 -15.97 -21.84 -24.75
C ARG A 250 -16.27 -20.34 -24.69
N LYS A 251 -17.51 -19.92 -24.94
CA LYS A 251 -17.96 -18.53 -24.92
C LYS A 251 -18.62 -18.16 -23.59
N ILE A 252 -18.51 -19.00 -22.55
CA ILE A 252 -19.05 -18.76 -21.21
C ILE A 252 -18.61 -17.41 -20.63
N ASN A 253 -17.32 -17.07 -20.76
CA ASN A 253 -16.82 -15.79 -20.27
C ASN A 253 -17.42 -14.63 -21.07
N ARG A 254 -17.24 -14.64 -22.39
CA ARG A 254 -17.65 -13.54 -23.27
C ARG A 254 -19.17 -13.29 -23.31
N VAL A 255 -19.97 -14.35 -23.40
CA VAL A 255 -21.45 -14.25 -23.49
C VAL A 255 -22.07 -14.34 -22.09
N GLY A 256 -21.75 -15.39 -21.34
CA GLY A 256 -22.31 -15.61 -20.01
C GLY A 256 -21.89 -14.54 -19.01
N GLY A 257 -20.63 -14.10 -19.02
CA GLY A 257 -20.17 -13.03 -18.15
C GLY A 257 -20.98 -11.74 -18.34
N VAL A 258 -21.23 -11.33 -19.59
CA VAL A 258 -21.99 -10.12 -19.89
C VAL A 258 -23.43 -10.23 -19.42
N ILE A 259 -24.05 -11.39 -19.61
CA ILE A 259 -25.48 -11.59 -19.33
C ILE A 259 -25.75 -11.72 -17.83
N TRP A 260 -24.90 -12.46 -17.11
CA TRP A 260 -25.13 -12.77 -15.71
C TRP A 260 -24.53 -11.75 -14.74
N ILE A 261 -23.42 -11.09 -15.12
CA ILE A 261 -22.76 -10.09 -14.26
C ILE A 261 -23.12 -8.67 -14.72
N GLY A 262 -23.15 -8.44 -16.03
CA GLY A 262 -23.36 -7.12 -16.62
C GLY A 262 -22.07 -6.41 -17.02
N ARG A 263 -22.18 -5.58 -18.08
CA ARG A 263 -21.07 -4.82 -18.67
C ARG A 263 -20.30 -3.93 -17.67
N PRO A 264 -20.95 -3.17 -16.76
CA PRO A 264 -20.22 -2.25 -15.87
C PRO A 264 -19.28 -2.95 -14.88
N LEU A 265 -19.71 -4.09 -14.33
CA LEU A 265 -18.90 -4.86 -13.38
C LEU A 265 -17.74 -5.59 -14.06
N LEU A 266 -17.94 -6.09 -15.28
CA LEU A 266 -16.85 -6.63 -16.10
C LEU A 266 -15.84 -5.56 -16.51
N LEU A 267 -16.31 -4.35 -16.84
CA LEU A 267 -15.44 -3.20 -17.11
C LEU A 267 -14.63 -2.83 -15.87
N LEU A 268 -15.26 -2.72 -14.70
CA LEU A 268 -14.55 -2.47 -13.45
C LEU A 268 -13.47 -3.54 -13.21
N ARG A 269 -13.82 -4.81 -13.39
CA ARG A 269 -12.90 -5.95 -13.20
C ARG A 269 -11.68 -5.86 -14.12
N SER A 270 -11.88 -5.47 -15.39
CA SER A 270 -10.79 -5.33 -16.36
C SER A 270 -9.88 -4.14 -16.07
N LEU A 271 -10.46 -3.01 -15.66
CA LEU A 271 -9.71 -1.81 -15.28
C LEU A 271 -8.86 -2.07 -14.03
N LEU A 272 -9.40 -2.79 -13.03
CA LEU A 272 -8.64 -3.19 -11.85
C LEU A 272 -7.46 -4.11 -12.21
N ALA A 273 -7.65 -5.05 -13.13
CA ALA A 273 -6.57 -5.89 -13.63
C ALA A 273 -5.48 -5.07 -14.35
N ALA A 274 -5.87 -4.12 -15.19
CA ALA A 274 -4.95 -3.21 -15.84
C ALA A 274 -4.19 -2.34 -14.82
N CYS A 275 -4.87 -1.84 -13.77
CA CYS A 275 -4.22 -1.12 -12.67
C CYS A 275 -3.20 -2.01 -11.95
N LEU A 276 -3.55 -3.26 -11.63
CA LEU A 276 -2.66 -4.21 -10.95
C LEU A 276 -1.39 -4.51 -11.75
N ILE A 277 -1.50 -4.68 -13.07
CA ILE A 277 -0.34 -4.90 -13.95
C ILE A 277 0.47 -3.61 -14.20
N SER A 278 -0.16 -2.45 -14.01
CA SER A 278 0.48 -1.14 -14.18
C SER A 278 1.10 -0.59 -12.89
N THR A 279 1.07 -1.38 -11.81
CA THR A 279 1.53 -0.98 -10.47
C THR A 279 2.53 -2.01 -9.96
N ASP A 280 3.60 -1.54 -9.32
CA ASP A 280 4.55 -2.39 -8.60
C ASP A 280 4.02 -2.71 -7.20
N ASN A 281 4.26 -3.92 -6.72
CA ASN A 281 3.80 -4.34 -5.41
C ASN A 281 4.92 -4.13 -4.38
N LEU A 282 4.74 -3.16 -3.50
CA LEU A 282 5.68 -2.84 -2.43
C LEU A 282 5.18 -3.41 -1.10
N ALA A 283 6.02 -4.19 -0.44
CA ALA A 283 5.78 -4.65 0.93
C ALA A 283 6.59 -3.80 1.90
N LEU A 284 5.99 -3.38 3.01
CA LEU A 284 6.74 -2.80 4.13
C LEU A 284 7.36 -3.96 4.92
N VAL A 285 8.69 -4.11 4.82
CA VAL A 285 9.43 -5.21 5.45
C VAL A 285 10.29 -4.66 6.57
N GLN A 286 10.33 -5.40 7.68
CA GLN A 286 11.23 -5.12 8.79
C GLN A 286 12.56 -5.82 8.58
N PHE A 287 13.66 -5.09 8.73
CA PHE A 287 15.04 -5.57 8.56
C PHE A 287 15.75 -5.73 9.91
N GLY A 288 16.75 -6.62 9.92
CA GLY A 288 17.58 -6.94 11.07
C GLY A 288 17.02 -8.04 11.97
N PRO A 289 17.85 -8.62 12.87
CA PRO A 289 17.47 -9.78 13.70
C PRO A 289 16.28 -9.54 14.65
N ILE A 290 16.01 -8.27 14.96
CA ILE A 290 14.96 -7.82 15.88
C ILE A 290 13.92 -6.91 15.20
N GLY A 291 13.97 -6.75 13.87
CA GLY A 291 13.00 -5.94 13.11
C GLY A 291 13.03 -4.44 13.43
N GLY A 292 14.19 -3.88 13.77
CA GLY A 292 14.33 -2.50 14.25
C GLY A 292 14.24 -1.41 13.17
N THR A 293 14.28 -1.78 11.89
CA THR A 293 14.15 -0.86 10.76
C THR A 293 13.06 -1.34 9.81
N SER A 294 12.20 -0.44 9.34
CA SER A 294 11.17 -0.77 8.35
C SER A 294 11.51 -0.08 7.03
N ALA A 295 11.47 -0.80 5.92
CA ALA A 295 11.65 -0.22 4.60
C ALA A 295 10.74 -0.90 3.57
N PHE A 296 10.39 -0.16 2.52
CA PHE A 296 9.66 -0.73 1.39
C PHE A 296 10.59 -1.63 0.58
N ALA A 297 10.15 -2.86 0.33
CA ALA A 297 10.85 -3.84 -0.48
C ALA A 297 9.96 -4.27 -1.66
N PRO A 298 10.53 -4.45 -2.87
CA PRO A 298 9.81 -4.99 -4.01
C PRO A 298 9.28 -6.39 -3.70
N ASN A 299 8.01 -6.63 -3.99
CA ASN A 299 7.33 -7.92 -3.84
C ASN A 299 6.61 -8.30 -5.14
N PRO A 300 7.38 -8.56 -6.22
CA PRO A 300 6.82 -8.74 -7.55
C PRO A 300 5.83 -9.91 -7.59
N LEU A 301 4.80 -9.79 -8.45
CA LEU A 301 3.84 -10.86 -8.66
C LEU A 301 4.56 -12.10 -9.24
N PRO A 302 4.33 -13.29 -8.69
CA PRO A 302 4.86 -14.51 -9.27
C PRO A 302 4.32 -14.73 -10.69
N TRP A 303 5.11 -15.38 -11.54
CA TRP A 303 4.84 -15.52 -12.99
C TRP A 303 3.43 -16.04 -13.32
N TYR A 304 2.89 -16.98 -12.54
CA TYR A 304 1.57 -17.55 -12.78
C TYR A 304 0.43 -16.56 -12.46
N LYS A 305 0.64 -15.66 -11.48
CA LYS A 305 -0.32 -14.58 -11.20
C LYS A 305 -0.31 -13.54 -12.31
N VAL A 306 0.86 -13.25 -12.91
CA VAL A 306 0.97 -12.38 -14.09
C VAL A 306 0.14 -12.93 -15.25
N ILE A 307 0.24 -14.23 -15.53
CA ILE A 307 -0.55 -14.89 -16.57
C ILE A 307 -2.06 -14.81 -16.28
N LEU A 308 -2.45 -15.05 -15.03
CA LEU A 308 -3.85 -15.03 -14.60
C LEU A 308 -4.44 -13.61 -14.69
N VAL A 309 -3.76 -12.60 -14.15
CA VAL A 309 -4.25 -11.21 -14.21
C VAL A 309 -4.28 -10.67 -15.64
N SER A 310 -3.39 -11.14 -16.52
CA SER A 310 -3.45 -10.80 -17.95
C SER A 310 -4.73 -11.31 -18.63
N LEU A 311 -5.30 -12.43 -18.15
CA LEU A 311 -6.61 -12.90 -18.64
C LEU A 311 -7.75 -11.96 -18.19
N GLU A 312 -7.61 -11.32 -17.02
CA GLU A 312 -8.62 -10.39 -16.51
C GLU A 312 -8.65 -9.07 -17.30
N VAL A 313 -7.57 -8.70 -18.01
CA VAL A 313 -7.56 -7.54 -18.91
C VAL A 313 -8.47 -7.75 -20.14
N ILE A 314 -8.66 -9.00 -20.57
CA ILE A 314 -9.46 -9.36 -21.77
C ILE A 314 -10.91 -8.88 -21.65
N TRP A 315 -11.45 -8.87 -20.44
CA TRP A 315 -12.81 -8.39 -20.14
C TRP A 315 -13.08 -6.99 -20.71
N PHE A 316 -12.06 -6.14 -20.81
CA PHE A 316 -12.18 -4.84 -21.45
C PHE A 316 -12.57 -4.97 -22.94
N SER A 317 -11.87 -5.81 -23.70
CA SER A 317 -12.20 -6.08 -25.10
C SER A 317 -13.52 -6.82 -25.27
N ASP A 318 -13.89 -7.70 -24.32
CA ASP A 318 -15.19 -8.37 -24.35
C ASP A 318 -16.35 -7.39 -24.15
N VAL A 319 -16.25 -6.44 -23.22
CA VAL A 319 -17.28 -5.39 -23.04
C VAL A 319 -17.37 -4.49 -24.27
N VAL A 320 -16.24 -4.02 -24.79
CA VAL A 320 -16.20 -3.19 -26.00
C VAL A 320 -16.75 -3.97 -27.20
N GLY A 321 -16.37 -5.23 -27.35
CA GLY A 321 -16.84 -6.11 -28.42
C GLY A 321 -18.33 -6.38 -28.34
N ASP A 322 -18.90 -6.54 -27.15
CA ASP A 322 -20.35 -6.71 -26.96
C ASP A 322 -21.14 -5.43 -27.26
N ILE A 323 -20.59 -4.24 -26.99
CA ILE A 323 -21.19 -2.97 -27.41
C ILE A 323 -21.13 -2.84 -28.95
N LEU A 324 -19.99 -3.17 -29.55
CA LEU A 324 -19.76 -3.06 -30.98
C LEU A 324 -20.40 -4.19 -31.80
N VAL A 325 -20.97 -5.22 -31.17
CA VAL A 325 -21.59 -6.37 -31.86
C VAL A 325 -22.68 -5.96 -32.83
N ILE A 326 -23.38 -4.85 -32.55
CA ILE A 326 -24.43 -4.27 -33.41
C ILE A 326 -23.85 -3.81 -34.76
N ILE A 327 -22.58 -3.38 -34.75
CA ILE A 327 -21.84 -2.92 -35.93
C ILE A 327 -21.12 -4.09 -36.59
N THR A 328 -20.42 -4.92 -35.82
CA THR A 328 -19.57 -6.01 -36.35
C THR A 328 -20.37 -7.22 -36.81
N LYS A 329 -21.55 -7.47 -36.23
CA LYS A 329 -22.50 -8.52 -36.62
C LYS A 329 -21.82 -9.88 -36.85
N ALA A 330 -21.97 -10.48 -38.03
CA ALA A 330 -21.43 -11.81 -38.37
C ALA A 330 -19.89 -11.92 -38.26
N TYR A 331 -19.16 -10.80 -38.37
CA TYR A 331 -17.70 -10.80 -38.20
C TYR A 331 -17.26 -11.08 -36.75
N THR A 332 -18.14 -10.87 -35.77
CA THR A 332 -17.81 -10.95 -34.33
C THR A 332 -17.25 -12.31 -33.94
N MET A 333 -17.78 -13.38 -34.54
CA MET A 333 -17.33 -14.74 -34.27
C MET A 333 -15.90 -14.98 -34.78
N GLN A 334 -15.59 -14.47 -35.97
CA GLN A 334 -14.31 -14.72 -36.64
C GLN A 334 -13.15 -13.96 -35.98
N TYR A 335 -13.34 -12.67 -35.67
CA TYR A 335 -12.25 -11.86 -35.11
C TYR A 335 -12.07 -12.08 -33.61
N SER A 336 -13.12 -12.43 -32.86
CA SER A 336 -13.04 -12.35 -31.39
C SER A 336 -12.02 -13.30 -30.78
N VAL A 337 -11.97 -14.56 -31.21
CA VAL A 337 -10.96 -15.53 -30.74
C VAL A 337 -9.54 -15.04 -31.03
N LYS A 338 -9.32 -14.50 -32.24
CA LYS A 338 -8.00 -13.97 -32.65
C LYS A 338 -7.60 -12.77 -31.80
N SER A 339 -8.54 -11.84 -31.55
CA SER A 339 -8.30 -10.67 -30.71
C SER A 339 -7.98 -11.05 -29.26
N ILE A 340 -8.71 -12.00 -28.66
CA ILE A 340 -8.49 -12.43 -27.28
C ILE A 340 -7.08 -13.01 -27.12
N VAL A 341 -6.67 -13.91 -28.02
CA VAL A 341 -5.33 -14.52 -27.98
C VAL A 341 -4.24 -13.45 -28.16
N LEU A 342 -4.44 -12.50 -29.10
CA LEU A 342 -3.49 -11.43 -29.34
C LEU A 342 -3.35 -10.49 -28.13
N ILE A 343 -4.46 -10.09 -27.51
CA ILE A 343 -4.48 -9.22 -26.32
C ILE A 343 -3.79 -9.91 -25.15
N TRP A 344 -4.09 -11.18 -24.93
CA TRP A 344 -3.48 -11.95 -23.86
C TRP A 344 -1.97 -12.08 -24.04
N LEU A 345 -1.52 -12.52 -25.23
CA LEU A 345 -0.10 -12.67 -25.53
C LEU A 345 0.64 -11.34 -25.40
N THR A 346 0.11 -10.27 -25.99
CA THR A 346 0.75 -8.95 -25.95
C THR A 346 0.80 -8.39 -24.53
N THR A 347 -0.25 -8.57 -23.72
CA THR A 347 -0.26 -8.16 -22.30
C THR A 347 0.78 -8.93 -21.49
N VAL A 348 0.86 -10.26 -21.66
CA VAL A 348 1.84 -11.10 -20.97
C VAL A 348 3.26 -10.72 -21.37
N ILE A 349 3.55 -10.64 -22.67
CA ILE A 349 4.88 -10.29 -23.20
C ILE A 349 5.29 -8.92 -22.69
N LEU A 350 4.40 -7.92 -22.78
CA LEU A 350 4.70 -6.56 -22.34
C LEU A 350 4.97 -6.52 -20.83
N THR A 351 4.30 -7.34 -20.03
CA THR A 351 4.49 -7.40 -18.56
C THR A 351 5.81 -8.07 -18.18
N PHE A 352 6.25 -9.08 -18.91
CA PHE A 352 7.56 -9.71 -18.68
C PHE A 352 8.72 -8.90 -19.26
N ALA A 353 8.57 -8.32 -20.45
CA ALA A 353 9.63 -7.59 -21.13
C ALA A 353 9.91 -6.21 -20.51
N SER A 354 8.88 -5.58 -19.94
CA SER A 354 8.97 -4.26 -19.32
C SER A 354 8.09 -4.23 -18.07
N PRO A 355 8.59 -4.77 -16.92
CA PRO A 355 7.90 -4.68 -15.64
C PRO A 355 7.88 -3.24 -15.13
N VAL A 356 6.83 -2.87 -14.40
CA VAL A 356 6.72 -1.54 -13.79
C VAL A 356 7.63 -1.49 -12.56
N ALA A 357 8.47 -0.46 -12.48
CA ALA A 357 9.29 -0.16 -11.32
C ALA A 357 8.69 1.01 -10.55
N HIS A 358 8.69 0.92 -9.21
CA HIS A 358 8.40 2.05 -8.34
C HIS A 358 9.55 3.09 -8.38
N SER A 359 9.22 4.34 -8.07
CA SER A 359 10.18 5.41 -7.88
C SER A 359 9.86 6.17 -6.60
N ALA A 360 10.85 6.34 -5.73
CA ALA A 360 10.73 7.11 -4.51
C ALA A 360 11.73 8.26 -4.54
N SER A 361 11.25 9.48 -4.32
CA SER A 361 12.10 10.64 -4.08
C SER A 361 11.85 11.13 -2.66
N VAL A 362 12.93 11.51 -1.98
CA VAL A 362 12.87 12.15 -0.66
C VAL A 362 13.28 13.59 -0.86
N ASP A 363 12.33 14.50 -0.66
CA ASP A 363 12.52 15.93 -0.74
C ASP A 363 11.72 16.56 0.38
N ARG A 364 12.42 16.98 1.45
CA ARG A 364 11.80 17.46 2.67
C ARG A 364 11.69 18.98 2.60
N HIS A 365 10.48 19.47 2.37
CA HIS A 365 10.17 20.88 2.36
C HIS A 365 8.96 21.14 3.26
N CYS A 366 9.07 22.12 4.14
CA CYS A 366 7.98 22.56 5.00
C CYS A 366 7.70 24.03 4.74
N THR A 367 6.44 24.37 4.52
CA THR A 367 5.98 25.74 4.38
C THR A 367 5.06 26.09 5.53
N VAL A 368 5.30 27.25 6.14
CA VAL A 368 4.42 27.83 7.14
C VAL A 368 3.24 28.45 6.40
N VAL A 369 2.06 27.82 6.45
CA VAL A 369 0.84 28.35 5.81
C VAL A 369 0.23 29.42 6.71
N HIS A 370 0.17 29.13 8.01
CA HIS A 370 -0.24 30.06 9.04
C HIS A 370 0.75 29.96 10.19
N VAL A 371 1.43 31.06 10.48
CA VAL A 371 2.33 31.18 11.64
C VAL A 371 1.56 30.73 12.88
N ASP A 372 2.16 29.84 13.66
CA ASP A 372 1.62 29.21 14.88
C ASP A 372 0.45 28.22 14.72
N PHE A 373 -0.21 28.12 13.56
CA PHE A 373 -1.41 27.28 13.39
C PHE A 373 -1.26 26.12 12.41
N GLN A 374 -0.46 26.29 11.34
CA GLN A 374 -0.39 25.29 10.29
C GLN A 374 0.95 25.28 9.54
N LEU A 375 1.59 24.12 9.57
CA LEU A 375 2.74 23.75 8.75
C LEU A 375 2.31 22.68 7.74
N THR A 376 2.61 22.90 6.46
CA THR A 376 2.44 21.87 5.42
C THR A 376 3.81 21.37 5.02
N CYS A 377 4.10 20.11 5.34
CA CYS A 377 5.37 19.46 5.02
C CYS A 377 5.18 18.41 3.94
N THR A 378 5.95 18.52 2.85
CA THR A 378 6.15 17.47 1.86
C THR A 378 7.47 16.78 2.17
N ALA A 379 7.46 15.47 2.46
CA ALA A 379 8.68 14.72 2.76
C ALA A 379 9.30 14.03 1.53
N GLY A 380 8.50 13.84 0.48
CA GLY A 380 8.89 13.10 -0.71
C GLY A 380 7.69 12.64 -1.51
N THR A 381 7.95 12.04 -2.68
CA THR A 381 6.92 11.45 -3.53
C THR A 381 7.23 9.99 -3.82
N LEU A 382 6.21 9.13 -3.72
CA LEU A 382 6.28 7.71 -4.03
C LEU A 382 5.38 7.41 -5.23
N TYR A 383 5.98 7.09 -6.37
CA TYR A 383 5.30 6.58 -7.55
C TYR A 383 5.30 5.06 -7.49
N VAL A 384 4.13 4.46 -7.27
CA VAL A 384 3.97 3.00 -7.19
C VAL A 384 3.59 2.39 -8.54
N GLY A 385 3.07 3.18 -9.48
CA GLY A 385 2.62 2.68 -10.77
C GLY A 385 2.77 3.70 -11.90
N SER A 386 2.49 3.24 -13.11
CA SER A 386 2.60 4.03 -14.34
C SER A 386 1.25 4.19 -15.03
N PHE A 387 0.73 5.41 -15.05
CA PHE A 387 -0.49 5.74 -15.79
C PHE A 387 -0.31 5.55 -17.31
N ALA A 388 0.90 5.83 -17.83
CA ALA A 388 1.22 5.57 -19.22
C ALA A 388 1.11 4.07 -19.56
N ARG A 389 1.54 3.20 -18.66
CA ARG A 389 1.41 1.75 -18.83
C ARG A 389 -0.05 1.31 -18.83
N PHE A 390 -0.85 1.85 -17.92
CA PHE A 390 -2.29 1.59 -17.86
C PHE A 390 -2.98 1.94 -19.19
N CYS A 391 -2.74 3.16 -19.70
CA CYS A 391 -3.26 3.59 -21.00
C CYS A 391 -2.76 2.70 -22.14
N THR A 392 -1.49 2.29 -22.11
CA THR A 392 -0.89 1.39 -23.11
C THR A 392 -1.65 0.06 -23.19
N LEU A 393 -2.01 -0.55 -22.05
CA LEU A 393 -2.76 -1.81 -22.02
C LEU A 393 -4.16 -1.67 -22.62
N LEU A 394 -4.86 -0.57 -22.35
CA LEU A 394 -6.17 -0.31 -22.92
C LEU A 394 -6.08 -0.04 -24.43
N CYS A 395 -5.14 0.79 -24.86
CA CYS A 395 -4.89 1.07 -26.28
C CYS A 395 -4.50 -0.19 -27.05
N LEU A 396 -3.64 -1.05 -26.47
CA LEU A 396 -3.24 -2.32 -27.06
C LEU A 396 -4.42 -3.27 -27.21
N SER A 397 -5.33 -3.28 -26.23
CA SER A 397 -6.56 -4.07 -26.28
C SER A 397 -7.50 -3.62 -27.41
N LEU A 398 -7.71 -2.30 -27.55
CA LEU A 398 -8.51 -1.74 -28.64
C LEU A 398 -7.85 -1.96 -30.01
N ALA A 399 -6.56 -1.69 -30.13
CA ALA A 399 -5.80 -1.84 -31.36
C ALA A 399 -5.79 -3.30 -31.84
N SER A 400 -5.58 -4.26 -30.93
CA SER A 400 -5.64 -5.69 -31.24
C SER A 400 -7.04 -6.11 -31.73
N THR A 401 -8.08 -5.60 -31.08
CA THR A 401 -9.48 -5.84 -31.48
C THR A 401 -9.76 -5.30 -32.88
N LEU A 402 -9.35 -4.05 -33.14
CA LEU A 402 -9.53 -3.38 -34.43
C LEU A 402 -8.75 -4.07 -35.54
N LEU A 403 -7.49 -4.44 -35.29
CA LEU A 403 -6.63 -5.10 -36.27
C LEU A 403 -7.19 -6.47 -36.68
N CYS A 404 -7.64 -7.28 -35.70
CA CYS A 404 -8.28 -8.56 -36.00
C CYS A 404 -9.60 -8.37 -36.78
N PHE A 405 -10.41 -7.36 -36.42
CA PHE A 405 -11.64 -7.06 -37.16
C PHE A 405 -11.36 -6.64 -38.61
N LEU A 406 -10.41 -5.73 -38.83
CA LEU A 406 -10.03 -5.29 -40.17
C LEU A 406 -9.45 -6.44 -41.00
N TYR A 407 -8.63 -7.29 -40.38
CA TYR A 407 -8.08 -8.48 -41.02
C TYR A 407 -9.19 -9.43 -41.53
N GLU A 408 -10.19 -9.74 -40.70
CA GLU A 408 -11.34 -10.56 -41.14
C GLU A 408 -12.17 -9.88 -42.20
N ARG A 409 -12.42 -8.57 -42.06
CA ARG A 409 -13.21 -7.81 -43.04
C ARG A 409 -12.55 -7.75 -44.42
N LEU A 410 -11.22 -7.63 -44.47
CA LEU A 410 -10.46 -7.62 -45.71
C LEU A 410 -10.35 -9.02 -46.34
N ARG A 411 -10.17 -10.06 -45.52
CA ARG A 411 -10.02 -11.44 -45.99
C ARG A 411 -11.35 -12.07 -46.41
N HIS A 412 -12.44 -11.71 -45.73
CA HIS A 412 -13.78 -12.25 -45.97
C HIS A 412 -14.81 -11.10 -46.13
N PRO A 413 -14.87 -10.43 -47.29
CA PRO A 413 -15.76 -9.26 -47.49
C PRO A 413 -17.26 -9.58 -47.38
N GLN A 414 -17.63 -10.85 -47.54
CA GLN A 414 -18.98 -11.36 -47.36
C GLN A 414 -18.94 -12.43 -46.26
N PRO A 415 -19.40 -12.11 -45.03
CA PRO A 415 -19.44 -13.08 -43.95
C PRO A 415 -20.63 -14.02 -44.13
N ASP A 416 -20.44 -15.30 -43.79
CA ASP A 416 -21.54 -16.27 -43.77
C ASP A 416 -22.60 -15.85 -42.74
N THR A 417 -23.81 -15.55 -43.22
CA THR A 417 -24.97 -15.15 -42.40
C THR A 417 -25.92 -16.32 -42.11
N THR A 418 -25.61 -17.51 -42.62
CA THR A 418 -26.41 -18.73 -42.50
C THR A 418 -26.65 -19.20 -41.05
N CYS A 419 -25.86 -18.71 -40.10
CA CYS A 419 -25.95 -19.07 -38.69
C CYS A 419 -26.68 -18.04 -37.81
N ALA A 420 -27.09 -16.89 -38.36
CA ALA A 420 -27.81 -15.88 -37.59
C ALA A 420 -29.28 -16.27 -37.46
N ASN A 421 -29.72 -16.50 -36.21
CA ASN A 421 -31.13 -16.71 -35.90
C ASN A 421 -31.69 -15.46 -35.19
N ASP A 422 -32.89 -15.05 -35.56
CA ASP A 422 -33.53 -13.83 -35.12
C ASP A 422 -34.36 -14.01 -33.85
N SER A 423 -34.23 -15.16 -33.18
CA SER A 423 -34.99 -15.46 -31.99
C SER A 423 -34.84 -14.44 -30.87
N ILE A 424 -35.97 -14.05 -30.27
CA ILE A 424 -36.07 -13.13 -29.13
C ILE A 424 -35.33 -13.67 -27.90
N LEU A 425 -35.21 -15.00 -27.78
CA LEU A 425 -34.54 -15.63 -26.64
C LEU A 425 -33.01 -15.46 -26.69
N LEU A 426 -32.43 -15.16 -27.86
CA LEU A 426 -30.99 -14.98 -28.01
C LEU A 426 -30.57 -13.56 -27.64
N SER A 427 -29.56 -13.45 -26.78
CA SER A 427 -28.83 -12.20 -26.56
C SER A 427 -28.11 -11.75 -27.85
N SER A 428 -27.79 -10.46 -27.94
CA SER A 428 -27.00 -9.91 -29.05
C SER A 428 -25.67 -10.63 -29.25
N GLY A 429 -25.01 -10.99 -28.16
CA GLY A 429 -23.78 -11.80 -28.18
C GLY A 429 -24.04 -13.21 -28.70
N ALA A 430 -25.04 -13.91 -28.16
CA ALA A 430 -25.37 -15.27 -28.59
C ALA A 430 -25.78 -15.35 -30.07
N ARG A 431 -26.56 -14.37 -30.57
CA ARG A 431 -27.01 -14.30 -31.97
C ARG A 431 -25.87 -14.41 -32.98
N TYR A 432 -24.74 -13.76 -32.71
CA TYR A 432 -23.61 -13.75 -33.65
C TYR A 432 -22.47 -14.67 -33.24
N LEU A 433 -22.37 -15.04 -31.96
CA LEU A 433 -21.28 -15.87 -31.46
C LEU A 433 -21.64 -17.35 -31.41
N PHE A 434 -22.90 -17.74 -31.26
CA PHE A 434 -23.27 -19.16 -31.14
C PHE A 434 -23.31 -19.87 -32.49
N GLN A 435 -22.92 -21.14 -32.50
CA GLN A 435 -23.07 -22.03 -33.63
C GLN A 435 -24.38 -22.80 -33.47
N LEU A 436 -25.29 -22.65 -34.43
CA LEU A 436 -26.63 -23.26 -34.43
C LEU A 436 -26.88 -24.18 -35.64
N HIS A 437 -25.91 -24.30 -36.55
CA HIS A 437 -26.09 -25.00 -37.83
C HIS A 437 -26.47 -26.48 -37.67
N GLN A 438 -25.94 -27.15 -36.63
CA GLN A 438 -26.27 -28.55 -36.34
C GLN A 438 -27.56 -28.75 -35.51
N TRP A 439 -28.28 -27.66 -35.21
CA TRP A 439 -29.43 -27.63 -34.32
C TRP A 439 -30.72 -27.18 -35.02
N GLN A 440 -30.83 -27.42 -36.32
CA GLN A 440 -32.00 -27.11 -37.13
C GLN A 440 -32.74 -28.39 -37.54
N TYR A 441 -34.07 -28.43 -37.36
CA TYR A 441 -34.93 -29.55 -37.75
C TYR A 441 -36.29 -29.04 -38.23
N ASN A 442 -36.74 -29.45 -39.42
CA ASN A 442 -38.02 -29.03 -40.03
C ASN A 442 -38.28 -27.51 -40.01
N GLY A 443 -37.23 -26.69 -40.21
CA GLY A 443 -37.32 -25.22 -40.17
C GLY A 443 -37.28 -24.62 -38.76
N TYR A 444 -37.37 -25.42 -37.70
CA TYR A 444 -37.22 -24.97 -36.31
C TYR A 444 -35.76 -25.05 -35.86
N CYS A 445 -35.31 -24.03 -35.14
CA CYS A 445 -33.98 -24.00 -34.54
C CYS A 445 -34.06 -24.28 -33.04
N PHE A 446 -33.13 -25.08 -32.54
CA PHE A 446 -33.06 -25.48 -31.15
C PHE A 446 -31.76 -24.96 -30.51
N LEU A 447 -31.81 -24.74 -29.21
CA LEU A 447 -30.65 -24.38 -28.41
C LEU A 447 -30.47 -25.41 -27.30
N ASP A 448 -29.27 -25.99 -27.19
CA ASP A 448 -28.97 -26.91 -26.11
C ASP A 448 -29.07 -26.23 -24.74
N LYS A 449 -29.54 -26.96 -23.72
CA LYS A 449 -29.81 -26.40 -22.38
C LYS A 449 -28.55 -25.76 -21.75
N ALA A 450 -27.34 -26.24 -22.06
CA ALA A 450 -26.09 -25.67 -21.55
C ALA A 450 -25.77 -24.31 -22.21
N SER A 451 -25.89 -24.21 -23.54
CA SER A 451 -25.80 -22.93 -24.26
C SER A 451 -26.92 -21.96 -23.85
N GLY A 452 -28.11 -22.49 -23.51
CA GLY A 452 -29.21 -21.74 -22.91
C GLY A 452 -28.78 -21.02 -21.62
N VAL A 453 -28.17 -21.75 -20.67
CA VAL A 453 -27.63 -21.15 -19.43
C VAL A 453 -26.63 -20.04 -19.74
N ILE A 454 -25.68 -20.26 -20.66
CA ILE A 454 -24.70 -19.23 -21.04
C ILE A 454 -25.40 -17.99 -21.61
N ASN A 455 -26.45 -18.19 -22.42
CA ASN A 455 -27.28 -17.13 -22.95
C ASN A 455 -28.22 -16.51 -21.90
N GLY A 456 -28.26 -17.00 -20.65
CA GLY A 456 -29.15 -16.49 -19.61
C GLY A 456 -30.62 -16.91 -19.79
N VAL A 457 -30.84 -18.09 -20.33
CA VAL A 457 -32.15 -18.71 -20.52
C VAL A 457 -32.15 -20.05 -19.78
N LEU A 458 -33.00 -20.17 -18.77
CA LEU A 458 -33.18 -21.40 -18.00
C LEU A 458 -34.44 -22.12 -18.49
N CYS A 459 -34.32 -23.41 -18.79
CA CYS A 459 -35.41 -24.17 -19.36
C CYS A 459 -35.69 -25.43 -18.53
N VAL A 460 -36.97 -25.63 -18.17
CA VAL A 460 -37.50 -26.85 -17.57
C VAL A 460 -38.57 -27.42 -18.50
N GLU A 461 -38.48 -28.72 -18.74
CA GLU A 461 -39.38 -29.45 -19.63
C GLU A 461 -40.30 -30.33 -18.79
N LEU A 462 -41.61 -30.20 -18.99
CA LEU A 462 -42.62 -31.04 -18.35
C LEU A 462 -43.58 -31.57 -19.42
N GLY A 463 -43.43 -32.86 -19.76
CA GLY A 463 -44.20 -33.47 -20.85
C GLY A 463 -43.80 -32.88 -22.21
N HIS A 464 -44.73 -32.20 -22.88
CA HIS A 464 -44.50 -31.54 -24.17
C HIS A 464 -44.45 -30.01 -24.09
N THR A 465 -44.37 -29.48 -22.87
CA THR A 465 -44.37 -28.05 -22.59
C THR A 465 -43.02 -27.63 -22.02
N TYR A 466 -42.42 -26.61 -22.61
CA TYR A 466 -41.18 -25.98 -22.16
C TYR A 466 -41.48 -24.71 -21.37
N TYR A 467 -41.05 -24.66 -20.11
CA TYR A 467 -41.07 -23.48 -19.26
C TYR A 467 -39.70 -22.81 -19.31
N ILE A 468 -39.64 -21.62 -19.90
CA ILE A 468 -38.40 -20.92 -20.24
C ILE A 468 -38.33 -19.61 -19.47
N LEU A 469 -37.43 -19.50 -18.51
CA LEU A 469 -37.13 -18.25 -17.80
C LEU A 469 -35.97 -17.53 -18.51
N ASP A 470 -36.25 -16.37 -19.08
CA ASP A 470 -35.21 -15.47 -19.59
C ASP A 470 -34.80 -14.47 -18.49
N ILE A 471 -33.58 -14.61 -17.98
CA ILE A 471 -33.04 -13.76 -16.91
C ILE A 471 -32.77 -12.33 -17.42
N LYS A 472 -32.51 -12.16 -18.71
CA LYS A 472 -32.27 -10.85 -19.33
C LYS A 472 -33.54 -10.00 -19.32
N LEU A 473 -34.69 -10.64 -19.55
CA LEU A 473 -36.00 -10.00 -19.58
C LEU A 473 -36.77 -10.11 -18.25
N TRP A 474 -36.31 -10.97 -17.34
CA TRP A 474 -37.05 -11.38 -16.13
C TRP A 474 -38.48 -11.86 -16.44
N LYS A 475 -38.62 -12.62 -17.54
CA LYS A 475 -39.91 -13.13 -18.03
C LYS A 475 -39.86 -14.64 -18.21
N THR A 476 -40.99 -15.29 -17.95
CA THR A 476 -41.20 -16.71 -18.24
C THR A 476 -42.04 -16.86 -19.49
N PHE A 477 -41.57 -17.66 -20.43
CA PHE A 477 -42.28 -18.09 -21.63
C PHE A 477 -42.69 -19.55 -21.47
N VAL A 478 -43.87 -19.89 -21.97
CA VAL A 478 -44.37 -21.27 -22.01
C VAL A 478 -44.57 -21.62 -23.47
N ILE A 479 -43.92 -22.68 -23.93
CA ILE A 479 -43.97 -23.12 -25.31
C ILE A 479 -44.43 -24.57 -25.35
N ASP A 480 -45.55 -24.82 -26.00
CA ASP A 480 -45.97 -26.18 -26.35
C ASP A 480 -45.35 -26.57 -27.68
N LEU A 481 -44.63 -27.71 -27.71
CA LEU A 481 -43.91 -28.12 -28.90
C LEU A 481 -44.90 -28.65 -29.96
N PRO A 482 -45.01 -27.99 -31.14
CA PRO A 482 -45.90 -28.45 -32.21
C PRO A 482 -45.47 -29.82 -32.72
N GLU A 483 -46.43 -30.63 -33.18
CA GLU A 483 -46.18 -32.02 -33.62
C GLU A 483 -45.10 -32.11 -34.71
N GLU A 484 -45.06 -31.12 -35.61
CA GLU A 484 -44.10 -31.03 -36.72
C GLU A 484 -42.64 -30.82 -36.27
N ALA A 485 -42.45 -30.24 -35.09
CA ALA A 485 -41.15 -30.03 -34.48
C ALA A 485 -40.71 -31.23 -33.61
N ARG A 486 -41.57 -32.23 -33.43
CA ARG A 486 -41.24 -33.44 -32.66
C ARG A 486 -40.44 -34.40 -33.51
N VAL A 487 -39.21 -34.64 -33.07
CA VAL A 487 -38.28 -35.52 -33.77
C VAL A 487 -38.66 -36.98 -33.46
N PRO A 488 -38.91 -37.84 -34.46
CA PRO A 488 -39.22 -39.25 -34.25
C PRO A 488 -38.08 -39.98 -33.50
N PRO A 489 -38.37 -41.03 -32.71
CA PRO A 489 -37.35 -41.79 -31.97
C PRO A 489 -36.22 -42.35 -32.85
N ASP A 490 -36.55 -42.68 -34.11
CA ASP A 490 -35.63 -43.31 -35.06
C ASP A 490 -34.71 -42.31 -35.77
N HIS A 491 -34.95 -41.00 -35.61
CA HIS A 491 -34.15 -39.97 -36.27
C HIS A 491 -32.84 -39.71 -35.50
N PRO A 492 -31.68 -39.57 -36.17
CA PRO A 492 -30.37 -39.42 -35.52
C PRO A 492 -30.26 -38.18 -34.61
N MET A 493 -31.10 -37.16 -34.81
CA MET A 493 -31.13 -35.96 -33.98
C MET A 493 -31.98 -36.09 -32.70
N HIS A 494 -32.75 -37.18 -32.53
CA HIS A 494 -33.67 -37.35 -31.39
C HIS A 494 -32.96 -37.26 -30.04
N SER A 495 -31.80 -37.92 -29.91
CA SER A 495 -31.00 -37.93 -28.68
C SER A 495 -30.45 -36.54 -28.32
N ARG A 496 -30.03 -35.76 -29.31
CA ARG A 496 -29.49 -34.40 -29.12
C ARG A 496 -30.60 -33.40 -28.83
N LEU A 497 -31.71 -33.46 -29.56
CA LEU A 497 -32.80 -32.48 -29.45
C LEU A 497 -33.60 -32.62 -28.14
N ARG A 498 -33.63 -33.80 -27.51
CA ARG A 498 -34.12 -33.97 -26.12
C ARG A 498 -33.38 -33.11 -25.09
N CYS A 499 -32.13 -32.75 -25.39
CA CYS A 499 -31.29 -31.94 -24.52
C CYS A 499 -31.35 -30.44 -24.87
N ALA A 500 -32.23 -30.06 -25.79
CA ALA A 500 -32.40 -28.69 -26.28
C ALA A 500 -33.85 -28.21 -26.11
N PHE A 501 -34.05 -26.93 -26.33
CA PHE A 501 -35.37 -26.30 -26.37
C PHE A 501 -35.51 -25.47 -27.66
N PRO A 502 -36.73 -25.33 -28.22
CA PRO A 502 -36.94 -24.57 -29.44
C PRO A 502 -36.70 -23.08 -29.19
N LEU A 503 -36.09 -22.41 -30.16
CA LEU A 503 -36.00 -20.97 -30.23
C LEU A 503 -37.29 -20.41 -30.86
N LEU A 504 -37.87 -19.37 -30.25
CA LEU A 504 -39.04 -18.68 -30.81
C LEU A 504 -38.59 -17.79 -31.96
N ASP A 505 -39.12 -18.00 -33.16
CA ASP A 505 -38.89 -17.09 -34.28
C ASP A 505 -39.73 -15.82 -34.13
N HIS A 506 -39.24 -14.71 -34.69
CA HIS A 506 -40.06 -13.51 -34.89
C HIS A 506 -41.13 -13.83 -35.93
N ALA A 507 -42.37 -14.04 -35.47
CA ALA A 507 -43.55 -13.87 -36.31
C ALA A 507 -43.84 -12.39 -36.51
#